data_AF-A0A968MK86-F1
#
_entry.id   AF-A0A968MK86-F1
#
_cell.length_a   1.000
_cell.length_b   1.000
_cell.length_c   1.000
_cell.angle_alpha   90.00
_cell.angle_beta   90.00
_cell.angle_gamma   90.00
#
_symmetry.space_group_name_H-M   'P 1'
#
loop_
_entity.id
_entity.type
_entity.pdbx_description
1 polymer ?
#
loop_
_entity_poly.entity_id
_entity_poly.type
_entity_poly.pdbx_seq_one_letter_code
_entity_poly.pdbx_strand_id
1 'polypeptide(L)'
;MRYINFKRNTANFYSPQNSYINLVLETKRGNPISLAIVYLAVAQKLNLPIYGVNLPKNFILAYKDEFRQTDSDDETEDILFYINPYNKGSVLGKREIDYFIQQQQLEPRKEYYVPCSNVDIIIRLINNMILSYEKLEFTDKIERLKELLELIEKSPSI
;
A
#
# COMPACT_ATOMS: atom_id res chain seq x y z
N MET A 1 -4.71 14.19 -1.75
CA MET A 1 -3.27 14.54 -1.67
C MET A 1 -2.83 15.75 -2.50
N ARG A 2 -3.39 16.00 -3.70
CA ARG A 2 -2.99 17.12 -4.58
C ARG A 2 -3.02 18.50 -3.91
N TYR A 3 -4.01 18.75 -3.05
CA TYR A 3 -4.17 20.01 -2.29
C TYR A 3 -3.27 20.14 -1.06
N ILE A 4 -2.86 19.01 -0.47
CA ILE A 4 -1.97 18.96 0.72
C ILE A 4 -0.50 18.73 0.35
N ASN A 5 -0.18 18.66 -0.95
CA ASN A 5 1.16 18.61 -1.55
C ASN A 5 2.03 17.39 -1.17
N PHE A 6 1.41 16.26 -0.79
CA PHE A 6 2.11 14.99 -0.62
C PHE A 6 2.59 14.44 -1.97
N LYS A 7 3.85 14.04 -2.05
CA LYS A 7 4.54 13.64 -3.28
C LYS A 7 5.50 12.47 -3.06
N ARG A 8 5.92 11.86 -4.16
CA ARG A 8 6.96 10.83 -4.20
C ARG A 8 8.31 11.43 -3.81
N ASN A 9 9.14 10.70 -3.08
CA ASN A 9 10.54 11.07 -2.93
C ASN A 9 11.37 10.46 -4.08
N THR A 10 11.53 11.19 -5.18
CA THR A 10 12.33 10.72 -6.33
C THR A 10 13.83 10.94 -6.17
N ALA A 11 14.23 11.91 -5.34
CA ALA A 11 15.64 12.24 -5.13
C ALA A 11 16.37 11.21 -4.26
N ASN A 12 15.66 10.60 -3.31
CA ASN A 12 16.21 9.57 -2.44
C ASN A 12 15.20 8.41 -2.30
N PHE A 13 15.00 7.69 -3.40
CA PHE A 13 13.96 6.66 -3.53
C PHE A 13 14.10 5.54 -2.49
N TYR A 14 15.33 5.10 -2.23
CA TYR A 14 15.65 4.01 -1.29
C TYR A 14 15.89 4.47 0.15
N SER A 15 15.59 5.74 0.49
CA SER A 15 15.74 6.20 1.88
C SER A 15 14.75 5.49 2.80
N PRO A 16 15.21 4.86 3.90
CA PRO A 16 14.34 4.33 4.94
C PRO A 16 13.41 5.40 5.54
N GLN A 17 13.81 6.67 5.51
CA GLN A 17 13.00 7.79 5.99
C GLN A 17 11.66 7.93 5.25
N ASN A 18 11.58 7.42 4.01
CA ASN A 18 10.35 7.40 3.24
C ASN A 18 9.28 6.46 3.84
N SER A 19 9.66 5.62 4.80
CA SER A 19 8.78 4.73 5.57
C SER A 19 8.41 5.27 6.96
N TYR A 20 9.03 6.37 7.41
CA TYR A 20 8.78 6.92 8.75
C TYR A 20 7.63 7.91 8.70
N ILE A 21 6.49 7.55 9.29
CA ILE A 21 5.26 8.35 9.20
C ILE A 21 5.46 9.79 9.70
N ASN A 22 6.22 10.01 10.78
CA ASN A 22 6.52 11.36 11.26
C ASN A 22 7.24 12.20 10.19
N LEU A 23 8.28 11.66 9.55
CA LEU A 23 9.00 12.35 8.49
C LEU A 23 8.17 12.50 7.22
N VAL A 24 7.32 11.53 6.90
CA VAL A 24 6.40 11.62 5.75
C VAL A 24 5.41 12.77 5.95
N LEU A 25 4.89 12.96 7.16
CA LEU A 25 3.98 14.06 7.49
C LEU A 25 4.68 15.43 7.44
N GLU A 26 5.91 15.52 7.97
CA GLU A 26 6.71 16.75 7.97
C GLU A 26 7.15 17.15 6.56
N THR A 27 7.79 16.22 5.84
CA THR A 27 8.38 16.47 4.52
C THR A 27 7.35 16.44 3.39
N LYS A 28 6.17 15.85 3.66
CA LYS A 28 5.13 15.54 2.67
C LYS A 28 5.67 14.65 1.54
N ARG A 29 6.70 13.85 1.83
CA ARG A 29 7.33 12.92 0.88
C ARG A 29 7.39 11.53 1.46
N GLY A 30 7.03 10.53 0.67
CA GLY A 30 7.05 9.14 1.10
C GLY A 30 7.13 8.15 -0.05
N ASN A 31 7.28 6.89 0.32
CA ASN A 31 7.19 5.76 -0.61
C ASN A 31 5.71 5.37 -0.84
N PRO A 32 5.41 4.45 -1.78
CA PRO A 32 4.04 4.09 -2.11
C PRO A 32 3.20 3.66 -0.89
N ILE A 33 3.73 2.79 -0.03
CA ILE A 33 3.01 2.27 1.13
C ILE A 33 2.72 3.36 2.16
N SER A 34 3.68 4.25 2.45
CA SER A 34 3.51 5.27 3.48
C SER A 34 2.55 6.37 3.05
N LEU A 35 2.58 6.76 1.78
CA LEU A 35 1.58 7.66 1.24
C LEU A 35 0.18 7.03 1.26
N ALA A 36 0.08 5.73 1.01
CA ALA A 36 -1.18 5.00 1.12
C ALA A 36 -1.70 4.92 2.56
N ILE A 37 -0.83 4.67 3.55
CA ILE A 37 -1.18 4.68 4.98
C ILE A 37 -1.73 6.04 5.39
N VAL A 38 -1.08 7.14 4.98
CA VAL A 38 -1.58 8.50 5.25
C VAL A 38 -2.96 8.72 4.60
N TYR A 39 -3.16 8.21 3.38
CA TYR A 39 -4.44 8.30 2.69
C TYR A 39 -5.54 7.53 3.42
N LEU A 40 -5.25 6.29 3.83
CA LEU A 40 -6.17 5.43 4.59
C LEU A 40 -6.56 6.07 5.92
N ALA A 41 -5.60 6.64 6.66
CA ALA A 41 -5.88 7.31 7.92
C ALA A 41 -6.86 8.50 7.76
N VAL A 42 -6.79 9.24 6.65
CA VAL A 42 -7.73 10.31 6.33
C VAL A 42 -9.09 9.73 5.92
N ALA A 43 -9.11 8.70 5.06
CA ALA A 43 -10.33 8.07 4.62
C ALA A 43 -11.14 7.47 5.78
N GLN A 44 -10.47 6.77 6.69
CA GLN A 44 -11.08 6.20 7.90
C GLN A 44 -11.67 7.29 8.79
N LYS A 45 -10.97 8.41 8.99
CA LYS A 45 -11.50 9.57 9.74
C LYS A 45 -12.76 10.19 9.11
N LEU A 46 -12.96 9.99 7.81
CA LEU A 46 -14.12 10.47 7.06
C LEU A 46 -15.18 9.38 6.87
N ASN A 47 -15.01 8.19 7.48
CA ASN A 47 -15.88 7.02 7.29
C ASN A 47 -16.07 6.65 5.82
N LEU A 48 -15.01 6.77 5.00
CA LEU A 48 -15.03 6.32 3.61
C LEU A 48 -14.62 4.84 3.54
N PRO A 49 -15.31 4.01 2.73
CA PRO A 49 -15.02 2.59 2.56
C PRO A 49 -13.81 2.35 1.65
N ILE A 50 -12.66 2.85 2.08
CA ILE A 50 -11.40 2.76 1.34
C ILE A 50 -10.45 1.81 2.07
N TYR A 51 -9.95 0.83 1.34
CA TYR A 51 -9.09 -0.23 1.87
C TYR A 51 -7.82 -0.37 1.05
N GLY A 52 -6.75 -0.90 1.64
CA GLY A 52 -5.49 -1.15 0.94
C GLY A 52 -5.58 -2.39 0.04
N VAL A 53 -4.88 -2.38 -1.10
CA VAL A 53 -4.78 -3.52 -2.02
C VAL A 53 -3.32 -3.80 -2.34
N ASN A 54 -2.95 -5.08 -2.24
CA ASN A 54 -1.57 -5.52 -2.25
C ASN A 54 -0.99 -5.78 -3.66
N LEU A 55 -1.23 -4.87 -4.60
CA LEU A 55 -0.72 -4.98 -5.96
C LEU A 55 0.83 -4.90 -5.99
N PRO A 56 1.57 -5.83 -6.63
CA PRO A 56 3.03 -5.83 -6.64
C PRO A 56 3.60 -4.56 -7.26
N LYS A 57 4.74 -4.08 -6.74
CA LYS A 57 5.41 -2.82 -7.11
C LYS A 57 4.61 -1.51 -6.87
N ASN A 58 3.27 -1.56 -6.87
CA ASN A 58 2.40 -0.42 -6.60
C ASN A 58 1.37 -0.78 -5.54
N PHE A 59 1.55 -0.30 -4.31
CA PHE A 59 0.47 -0.38 -3.32
C PHE A 59 -0.61 0.65 -3.66
N ILE A 60 -1.84 0.19 -3.83
CA ILE A 60 -3.00 1.01 -4.23
C ILE A 60 -4.10 0.86 -3.19
N LEU A 61 -5.18 1.62 -3.34
CA LEU A 61 -6.37 1.53 -2.50
C LEU A 61 -7.57 1.15 -3.36
N ALA A 62 -8.54 0.46 -2.77
CA ALA A 62 -9.84 0.19 -3.38
C ALA A 62 -10.93 0.97 -2.64
N TYR A 63 -11.86 1.54 -3.40
CA TYR A 63 -13.11 2.09 -2.88
C TYR A 63 -14.20 1.03 -3.05
N LYS A 64 -14.75 0.53 -1.94
CA LYS A 64 -15.84 -0.45 -1.96
C LYS A 64 -17.20 0.23 -2.08
N ASP A 65 -18.14 -0.42 -2.75
CA ASP A 65 -19.56 -0.10 -2.69
C ASP A 65 -20.17 -0.70 -1.43
N GLU A 66 -20.49 0.12 -0.42
CA GLU A 66 -21.12 -0.35 0.82
C GLU A 66 -22.61 -0.68 0.65
N PHE A 67 -23.24 -0.24 -0.44
CA PHE A 67 -24.68 -0.41 -0.67
C PHE A 67 -25.01 -1.59 -1.58
N ARG A 68 -24.01 -2.12 -2.28
CA ARG A 68 -24.17 -3.25 -3.17
C ARG A 68 -24.07 -4.54 -2.37
N GLN A 69 -25.22 -5.18 -2.15
CA GLN A 69 -25.27 -6.57 -1.71
C GLN A 69 -25.24 -7.43 -2.98
N THR A 70 -24.07 -7.97 -3.31
CA THR A 70 -23.96 -8.99 -4.35
C THR A 70 -24.13 -10.35 -3.69
N ASP A 71 -24.90 -11.24 -4.32
CA ASP A 71 -24.92 -12.67 -3.95
C ASP A 71 -23.67 -13.42 -4.48
N SER A 72 -22.68 -12.69 -4.99
CA SER A 72 -21.49 -13.24 -5.63
C SER A 72 -20.37 -13.46 -4.62
N ASP A 73 -19.72 -14.63 -4.68
CA ASP A 73 -18.49 -14.91 -3.93
C ASP A 73 -17.25 -14.13 -4.45
N ASP A 74 -17.41 -13.34 -5.52
CA ASP A 74 -16.36 -12.51 -6.09
C ASP A 74 -16.33 -11.11 -5.47
N GLU A 75 -15.56 -10.97 -4.39
CA GLU A 75 -15.27 -9.69 -3.73
C GLU A 75 -14.76 -8.56 -4.66
N THR A 76 -14.29 -8.88 -5.89
CA THR A 76 -13.90 -7.83 -6.84
C THR A 76 -15.11 -7.06 -7.38
N GLU A 77 -16.32 -7.63 -7.33
CA GLU A 77 -17.56 -6.97 -7.74
C GLU A 77 -17.99 -5.85 -6.79
N ASP A 78 -17.55 -5.91 -5.53
CA ASP A 78 -17.77 -4.85 -4.53
C ASP A 78 -16.91 -3.61 -4.80
N ILE A 79 -15.93 -3.68 -5.70
CA ILE A 79 -14.95 -2.61 -5.90
C ILE A 79 -15.42 -1.68 -7.02
N LEU A 80 -15.69 -0.41 -6.68
CA LEU A 80 -16.10 0.60 -7.66
C LEU A 80 -14.92 1.11 -8.49
N PHE A 81 -13.84 1.46 -7.81
CA PHE A 81 -12.61 1.96 -8.43
C PHE A 81 -11.44 1.85 -7.47
N TYR A 82 -10.25 2.08 -8.00
CA TYR A 82 -9.01 2.08 -7.26
C TYR A 82 -8.40 3.47 -7.24
N ILE A 83 -7.56 3.73 -6.25
CA ILE A 83 -6.85 4.99 -6.06
C ILE A 83 -5.37 4.66 -6.00
N ASN A 84 -4.54 5.42 -6.71
CA ASN A 84 -3.08 5.35 -6.60
C ASN A 84 -2.55 6.54 -5.78
N PRO A 85 -2.29 6.38 -4.47
CA PRO A 85 -1.80 7.47 -3.61
C PRO A 85 -0.43 7.97 -4.06
N TYR A 86 0.41 7.06 -4.54
CA TYR A 86 1.74 7.38 -5.06
C TYR A 86 1.64 8.29 -6.30
N ASN A 87 0.63 8.11 -7.16
CA ASN A 87 0.35 8.96 -8.32
C ASN A 87 -0.65 10.09 -8.05
N LYS A 88 -0.43 10.85 -6.97
CA LYS A 88 -1.25 12.02 -6.59
C LYS A 88 -2.74 11.71 -6.37
N GLY A 89 -3.08 10.46 -6.10
CA GLY A 89 -4.47 10.01 -5.93
C GLY A 89 -5.23 9.84 -7.24
N SER A 90 -4.56 9.47 -8.33
CA SER A 90 -5.25 9.15 -9.58
C SER A 90 -6.23 8.00 -9.37
N VAL A 91 -7.42 8.12 -9.95
CA VAL A 91 -8.43 7.07 -9.98
C VAL A 91 -8.11 6.10 -11.10
N LEU A 92 -8.25 4.80 -10.84
CA LEU A 92 -7.99 3.70 -11.77
C LEU A 92 -9.21 2.75 -11.78
N GLY A 93 -9.52 2.18 -12.94
CA GLY A 93 -10.44 1.05 -13.08
C GLY A 93 -9.70 -0.29 -13.18
N LYS A 94 -10.45 -1.39 -13.11
CA LYS A 94 -9.93 -2.77 -13.22
C LYS A 94 -9.06 -2.97 -14.47
N ARG A 95 -9.49 -2.44 -15.62
CA ARG A 95 -8.73 -2.54 -16.90
C ARG A 95 -7.34 -1.91 -16.84
N GLU A 96 -7.15 -0.86 -16.05
CA GLU A 96 -5.85 -0.22 -15.87
C GLU A 96 -4.93 -1.06 -14.97
N ILE A 97 -5.50 -1.77 -13.98
CA ILE A 97 -4.77 -2.76 -13.18
C ILE A 97 -4.39 -3.96 -14.06
N ASP A 98 -5.30 -4.46 -14.88
CA ASP A 98 -5.03 -5.57 -15.81
C ASP A 98 -3.87 -5.23 -16.74
N TYR A 99 -3.91 -4.03 -17.34
CA TYR A 99 -2.82 -3.52 -18.17
C TYR A 99 -1.51 -3.39 -17.40
N PHE A 100 -1.55 -2.88 -16.17
CA PHE A 100 -0.36 -2.78 -15.32
C PHE A 100 0.26 -4.15 -15.03
N ILE A 101 -0.54 -5.14 -14.65
CA ILE A 101 -0.10 -6.52 -14.37
C ILE A 101 0.58 -7.12 -15.62
N GLN A 102 -0.06 -6.98 -16.79
CA GLN A 102 0.47 -7.47 -18.06
C GLN A 102 1.82 -6.81 -18.41
N GLN A 103 1.92 -5.48 -18.27
CA GLN A 103 3.16 -4.74 -18.54
C GLN A 103 4.30 -5.13 -17.59
N GLN A 104 3.99 -5.55 -16.37
CA GLN A 104 4.98 -6.02 -15.40
C GLN A 104 5.32 -7.50 -15.53
N GLN A 105 4.74 -8.21 -16.51
CA GLN A 105 4.89 -9.67 -16.72
C GLN A 105 4.53 -10.46 -15.46
N LEU A 106 3.48 -10.03 -14.77
CA LEU A 106 2.95 -10.70 -13.59
C LEU A 106 1.77 -11.58 -13.98
N GLU A 107 1.66 -12.75 -13.38
CA GLU A 107 0.45 -13.57 -13.47
C GLU A 107 -0.69 -12.85 -12.72
N PRO A 108 -1.88 -12.69 -13.33
CA PRO A 108 -3.05 -12.12 -12.65
C PRO A 108 -3.43 -12.96 -11.43
N ARG A 109 -3.67 -12.31 -10.29
CA ARG A 109 -4.16 -12.97 -9.07
C ARG A 109 -5.24 -12.14 -8.39
N LYS A 110 -6.20 -12.80 -7.72
CA LYS A 110 -7.36 -12.13 -7.06
C LYS A 110 -6.89 -11.11 -6.03
N GLU A 111 -5.81 -11.39 -5.30
CA GLU A 111 -5.25 -10.54 -4.24
C GLU A 111 -4.75 -9.18 -4.74
N TYR A 112 -4.60 -9.01 -6.06
CA TYR A 112 -4.22 -7.73 -6.67
C TYR A 112 -5.40 -6.78 -6.88
N TYR A 113 -6.62 -7.26 -6.64
CA TYR A 113 -7.87 -6.53 -6.88
C TYR A 113 -8.71 -6.36 -5.61
N VAL A 114 -8.50 -7.20 -4.58
CA VAL A 114 -9.29 -7.19 -3.35
C VAL A 114 -8.54 -6.57 -2.17
N PRO A 115 -9.26 -6.05 -1.15
CA PRO A 115 -8.64 -5.52 0.05
C PRO A 115 -7.70 -6.50 0.74
N CYS A 116 -6.58 -6.00 1.28
CA CYS A 116 -5.72 -6.74 2.20
C CYS A 116 -5.93 -6.29 3.65
N SER A 117 -5.47 -7.12 4.59
CA SER A 117 -5.58 -6.83 6.02
C SER A 117 -4.59 -5.74 6.45
N ASN A 118 -4.84 -5.12 7.62
CA ASN A 118 -3.88 -4.19 8.22
C ASN A 118 -2.53 -4.88 8.54
N VAL A 119 -2.56 -6.17 8.86
CA VAL A 119 -1.34 -6.97 9.08
C VAL A 119 -0.53 -7.06 7.79
N ASP A 120 -1.17 -7.29 6.64
CA ASP A 120 -0.49 -7.32 5.35
C ASP A 120 0.14 -5.97 4.99
N ILE A 121 -0.50 -4.86 5.36
CA ILE A 121 0.02 -3.50 5.17
C ILE A 121 1.30 -3.32 6.00
N ILE A 122 1.31 -3.78 7.24
CA ILE A 122 2.48 -3.72 8.14
C ILE A 122 3.61 -4.59 7.61
N ILE A 123 3.32 -5.84 7.23
CA ILE A 123 4.29 -6.76 6.60
C ILE A 123 4.93 -6.10 5.38
N ARG A 124 4.13 -5.46 4.53
CA ARG A 124 4.65 -4.77 3.35
C ARG A 124 5.50 -3.54 3.67
N LEU A 125 5.12 -2.79 4.71
CA LEU A 125 5.92 -1.65 5.20
C LEU A 125 7.30 -2.13 5.69
N ILE A 126 7.34 -3.21 6.48
CA ILE A 126 8.58 -3.81 6.99
C ILE A 126 9.46 -4.29 5.83
N ASN A 127 8.89 -5.03 4.88
CA ASN A 127 9.63 -5.47 3.69
C ASN A 127 10.21 -4.30 2.88
N ASN A 128 9.46 -3.21 2.71
CA ASN A 128 9.99 -2.00 2.06
C ASN A 128 11.15 -1.37 2.85
N MET A 129 11.10 -1.41 4.18
CA MET A 129 12.20 -0.94 5.02
C MET A 129 13.43 -1.83 4.92
N ILE A 130 13.26 -3.16 4.92
CA ILE A 130 14.35 -4.13 4.71
C ILE A 130 15.06 -3.81 3.38
N LEU A 131 14.31 -3.72 2.28
CA LEU A 131 14.86 -3.37 0.97
C LEU A 131 15.61 -2.02 0.97
N SER A 132 15.11 -1.04 1.71
CA SER A 132 15.75 0.27 1.84
C SER A 132 17.09 0.17 2.59
N TYR A 133 17.14 -0.61 3.66
CA TYR A 133 18.37 -0.82 4.43
C TYR A 133 19.38 -1.73 3.75
N GLU A 134 18.93 -2.69 2.93
CA GLU A 134 19.82 -3.50 2.08
C GLU A 134 20.60 -2.61 1.11
N LYS A 135 19.98 -1.56 0.55
CA LYS A 135 20.66 -0.59 -0.32
C LYS A 135 21.66 0.31 0.41
N LEU A 136 21.57 0.40 1.73
CA LEU A 136 22.48 1.16 2.59
C LEU A 136 23.47 0.27 3.34
N GLU A 137 23.40 -1.05 3.15
CA GLU A 137 24.26 -2.05 3.80
C GLU A 137 24.19 -2.02 5.34
N PHE A 138 23.04 -1.60 5.92
CA PHE A 138 22.84 -1.56 7.37
C PHE A 138 22.29 -2.89 7.90
N THR A 139 23.18 -3.88 8.01
CA THR A 139 22.88 -5.26 8.43
C THR A 139 22.13 -5.36 9.76
N ASP A 140 22.56 -4.64 10.79
CA ASP A 140 21.93 -4.69 12.12
C ASP A 140 20.45 -4.28 12.09
N LYS A 141 20.08 -3.35 11.21
CA LYS A 141 18.69 -2.91 11.04
C LYS A 141 17.88 -3.95 10.26
N ILE A 142 18.49 -4.58 9.27
CA ILE A 142 17.86 -5.65 8.47
C ILE A 142 17.52 -6.84 9.37
N GLU A 143 18.45 -7.29 10.20
CA GLU A 143 18.26 -8.41 11.12
C GLU A 143 17.09 -8.16 12.08
N ARG A 144 17.06 -7.00 12.74
CA ARG A 144 15.96 -6.62 13.64
C ARG A 144 14.60 -6.54 12.93
N LEU A 145 14.57 -6.09 11.68
CA LEU A 145 13.32 -6.04 10.91
C LEU A 145 12.85 -7.44 10.49
N LYS A 146 13.77 -8.36 10.21
CA LYS A 146 13.46 -9.77 9.93
C LYS A 146 12.91 -10.47 11.18
N GLU A 147 13.51 -10.24 12.35
CA GLU A 147 12.99 -10.73 13.63
C GLU A 147 11.56 -10.22 13.88
N LEU A 148 11.31 -8.93 13.65
CA LEU A 148 9.97 -8.36 13.78
C LEU A 148 8.97 -8.97 12.79
N LEU A 149 9.40 -9.18 11.54
CA LEU A 149 8.57 -9.81 10.52
C LEU A 149 8.15 -11.23 10.93
N GLU A 150 9.11 -12.03 11.41
CA GLU A 150 8.82 -13.38 11.90
C GLU A 150 7.83 -13.38 13.07
N LEU A 151 7.93 -12.43 13.99
CA LEU A 151 7.00 -12.31 15.12
C LEU A 151 5.57 -12.00 14.67
N ILE A 152 5.43 -11.15 13.65
CA ILE A 152 4.11 -10.80 13.09
C ILE A 152 3.50 -12.00 12.36
N GLU A 153 4.30 -12.71 11.57
CA GLU A 153 3.83 -13.89 10.82
C GLU A 153 3.48 -15.08 11.73
N LYS A 154 4.14 -15.20 12.89
CA LYS A 154 3.87 -16.23 13.90
C LYS A 154 2.71 -15.88 14.83
N SER A 155 2.25 -14.63 14.85
CA SER A 155 1.15 -14.21 15.70
C SER A 155 -0.17 -14.74 15.12
N PRO A 156 -0.99 -15.47 15.90
CA PRO A 156 -2.30 -15.89 15.42
C PRO A 156 -3.12 -14.64 15.07
N SER A 157 -3.81 -14.68 13.92
CA SER A 157 -4.73 -13.61 13.50
C SER A 157 -5.67 -13.26 14.67
N ILE A 158 -5.53 -12.04 15.20
CA ILE A 158 -6.36 -11.49 16.28
C ILE A 158 -7.78 -11.25 15.76
#